data_AF-A0A0G4N265-F1
#
_entry.id   AF-A0A0G4N265-F1
#
_cell.length_a   1.000
_cell.length_b   1.000
_cell.length_c   1.000
_cell.angle_alpha   90.00
_cell.angle_beta   90.00
_cell.angle_gamma   90.00
#
_symmetry.space_group_name_H-M   'P 1'
#
loop_
_entity.id
_entity.type
_entity.pdbx_description
1 polymer ?
#
loop_
_entity_poly.entity_id
_entity_poly.type
_entity_poly.pdbx_seq_one_letter_code
_entity_poly.pdbx_strand_id
1 'polypeptide(L)'
;MAQPRAQGEELEGDITFVSTPAAVPSKFTAKVDCGVETTNFRAIHNSPLPAEGPGNESFSNYLLGGLLLGIPIFVARSLGGGFKTTIFFIILLSVPILIAFWSVTSAYSPRINEKAKLPGRPIEEYITFKKEEDRRQWSGRNKISMRTFYDKYFDGDVDFNGDVLDIMEYRHDWATFNFT
;
A
#
# COMPACT_ATOMS: atom_id res chain seq x y z
N MET A 1 -20.19 40.52 -39.49
CA MET A 1 -19.21 39.90 -40.41
C MET A 1 -18.52 38.80 -39.64
N ALA A 2 -18.76 37.54 -39.99
CA ALA A 2 -18.08 36.41 -39.36
C ALA A 2 -16.62 36.38 -39.85
N GLN A 3 -15.66 36.29 -38.93
CA GLN A 3 -14.25 36.14 -39.28
C GLN A 3 -14.04 34.78 -39.99
N PRO A 4 -13.17 34.71 -41.01
CA PRO A 4 -12.83 33.44 -41.66
C PRO A 4 -12.12 32.53 -40.65
N ARG A 5 -12.60 31.27 -40.53
CA ARG A 5 -12.02 30.23 -39.65
C ARG A 5 -10.56 29.97 -40.03
N ALA A 6 -9.68 29.86 -39.04
CA ALA A 6 -8.30 29.44 -39.27
C ALA A 6 -8.23 27.93 -39.52
N GLN A 7 -7.34 27.52 -40.41
CA GLN A 7 -7.20 26.12 -40.80
C GLN A 7 -6.63 25.31 -39.63
N GLY A 8 -7.46 24.46 -39.01
CA GLY A 8 -7.09 23.66 -37.83
C GLY A 8 -7.79 24.05 -36.51
N GLU A 9 -8.74 24.98 -36.53
CA GLU A 9 -9.57 25.28 -35.35
C GLU A 9 -10.63 24.20 -35.13
N GLU A 10 -10.50 23.40 -34.07
CA GLU A 10 -11.56 22.53 -33.55
C GLU A 10 -12.38 23.30 -32.51
N LEU A 11 -13.65 23.59 -32.83
CA LEU A 11 -14.58 24.28 -31.91
C LEU A 11 -15.33 23.25 -31.05
N GLU A 12 -15.88 23.67 -29.91
CA GLU A 12 -16.67 22.76 -29.04
C GLU A 12 -17.82 22.05 -29.78
N GLY A 13 -18.36 22.66 -30.84
CA GLY A 13 -19.40 22.07 -31.69
C GLY A 13 -18.93 20.96 -32.63
N ASP A 14 -17.62 20.84 -32.85
CA ASP A 14 -17.01 19.78 -33.68
C ASP A 14 -16.61 18.54 -32.86
N ILE A 15 -16.73 18.61 -31.52
CA ILE A 15 -16.45 17.49 -30.61
C ILE A 15 -17.64 16.52 -30.60
N THR A 16 -17.41 15.31 -31.08
CA THR A 16 -18.41 14.22 -30.98
C THR A 16 -18.30 13.54 -29.63
N PHE A 17 -19.15 13.93 -28.69
CA PHE A 17 -19.23 13.27 -27.39
C PHE A 17 -19.81 11.86 -27.54
N VAL A 18 -18.98 10.86 -27.31
CA VAL A 18 -19.43 9.46 -27.23
C VAL A 18 -20.13 9.27 -25.88
N SER A 19 -21.23 8.51 -25.85
CA SER A 19 -21.87 8.13 -24.60
C SER A 19 -20.92 7.26 -23.78
N THR A 20 -20.65 7.66 -22.54
CA THR A 20 -19.84 6.86 -21.62
C THR A 20 -20.49 5.48 -21.46
N PRO A 21 -19.76 4.38 -21.73
CA PRO A 21 -20.31 3.04 -21.54
C PRO A 21 -20.69 2.82 -20.08
N ALA A 22 -21.67 1.96 -19.84
CA ALA A 22 -22.08 1.60 -18.48
C ALA A 22 -20.89 1.00 -17.72
N ALA A 23 -20.80 1.32 -16.42
CA ALA A 23 -19.77 0.75 -15.55
C ALA A 23 -19.90 -0.78 -15.54
N VAL A 24 -18.76 -1.46 -15.72
CA VAL A 24 -18.69 -2.92 -15.61
C VAL A 24 -19.04 -3.28 -14.15
N PRO A 25 -19.94 -4.25 -13.91
CA PRO A 25 -20.24 -4.68 -12.56
C PRO A 25 -18.97 -5.24 -11.91
N SER A 26 -18.83 -5.02 -10.60
CA SER A 26 -17.71 -5.57 -9.83
C SER A 26 -17.58 -7.07 -10.09
N LYS A 27 -16.37 -7.54 -10.35
CA LYS A 27 -16.06 -8.97 -10.48
C LYS A 27 -16.47 -9.73 -9.23
N PHE A 28 -16.38 -9.06 -8.09
CA PHE A 28 -16.70 -9.60 -6.78
C PHE A 28 -18.11 -9.17 -6.37
N THR A 29 -19.11 -9.61 -7.15
CA THR A 29 -20.52 -9.34 -6.88
C THR A 29 -21.03 -10.24 -5.76
N ALA A 30 -20.68 -9.87 -4.53
CA ALA A 30 -21.48 -10.06 -3.32
C ALA A 30 -20.87 -9.08 -2.31
N LYS A 31 -21.69 -8.20 -1.71
CA LYS A 31 -21.31 -7.52 -0.46
C LYS A 31 -20.96 -8.63 0.54
N VAL A 32 -19.70 -9.01 0.59
CA VAL A 32 -19.19 -9.81 1.68
C VAL A 32 -19.45 -8.94 2.90
N ASP A 33 -20.33 -9.41 3.78
CA ASP A 33 -20.60 -8.68 5.01
C ASP A 33 -19.28 -8.62 5.80
N CYS A 34 -18.61 -7.48 5.68
CA CYS A 34 -17.35 -7.21 6.33
C CYS A 34 -17.54 -6.89 7.81
N GLY A 35 -18.78 -6.86 8.32
CA GLY A 35 -19.12 -6.57 9.72
C GLY A 35 -19.07 -5.09 10.08
N VAL A 36 -18.91 -4.20 9.11
CA VAL A 36 -18.91 -2.75 9.30
C VAL A 36 -20.08 -2.13 8.56
N GLU A 37 -20.88 -1.34 9.27
CA GLU A 37 -22.01 -0.64 8.68
C GLU A 37 -21.53 0.46 7.73
N THR A 38 -22.01 0.41 6.49
CA THR A 38 -21.75 1.42 5.46
C THR A 38 -22.97 2.28 5.21
N THR A 39 -22.77 3.52 4.77
CA THR A 39 -23.89 4.40 4.36
C THR A 39 -24.56 3.90 3.08
N ASN A 40 -25.78 4.38 2.78
CA ASN A 40 -26.50 4.07 1.53
C ASN A 40 -26.86 5.33 0.74
N PHE A 41 -25.97 6.32 0.72
CA PHE A 41 -26.17 7.55 -0.04
C PHE A 41 -25.71 7.35 -1.48
N ARG A 42 -26.57 7.69 -2.45
CA ARG A 42 -26.27 7.55 -3.89
C ARG A 42 -25.01 8.31 -4.34
N ALA A 43 -24.65 9.37 -3.63
CA ALA A 43 -23.48 10.19 -3.92
C ALA A 43 -22.17 9.67 -3.29
N ILE A 44 -22.23 8.65 -2.42
CA ILE A 44 -21.06 8.14 -1.69
C ILE A 44 -20.77 6.71 -2.14
N HIS A 45 -19.62 6.53 -2.80
CA HIS A 45 -19.09 5.19 -3.07
C HIS A 45 -18.46 4.62 -1.80
N ASN A 46 -19.15 3.69 -1.13
CA ASN A 46 -18.61 3.02 0.04
C ASN A 46 -17.67 1.90 -0.41
N SER A 47 -16.46 1.86 0.15
CA SER A 47 -15.54 0.76 -0.10
C SER A 47 -16.18 -0.57 0.30
N PRO A 48 -16.02 -1.65 -0.49
CA PRO A 48 -16.48 -2.99 -0.12
C PRO A 48 -15.79 -3.49 1.15
N LEU A 49 -14.54 -3.07 1.38
CA LEU A 49 -13.74 -3.42 2.56
C LEU A 49 -13.20 -2.13 3.22
N PRO A 50 -13.94 -1.51 4.15
CA PRO A 50 -13.47 -0.37 4.93
C PRO A 50 -12.51 -0.84 6.03
N ALA A 51 -11.36 -1.39 5.62
CA ALA A 51 -10.33 -1.91 6.50
C ALA A 51 -9.24 -0.87 6.74
N GLU A 52 -8.91 -0.64 8.02
CA GLU A 52 -7.74 0.13 8.41
C GLU A 52 -6.49 -0.76 8.37
N GLY A 53 -5.50 -0.34 7.59
CA GLY A 53 -4.22 -1.04 7.43
C GLY A 53 -3.23 -0.75 8.57
N PRO A 54 -2.02 -1.30 8.50
CA PRO A 54 -0.93 -0.92 9.40
C PRO A 54 -0.53 0.55 9.21
N GLY A 55 -0.19 1.23 10.31
CA GLY A 55 0.09 2.67 10.29
C GLY A 55 0.83 3.17 11.53
N ASN A 56 0.82 4.50 11.71
CA ASN A 56 1.57 5.21 12.77
C ASN A 56 1.18 4.78 14.20
N GLU A 57 -0.02 4.22 14.41
CA GLU A 57 -0.43 3.75 15.74
C GLU A 57 0.50 2.69 16.36
N SER A 58 1.18 1.90 15.51
CA SER A 58 2.18 0.92 15.98
C SER A 58 3.57 1.52 16.24
N PHE A 59 3.79 2.80 15.95
CA PHE A 59 5.07 3.48 16.06
C PHE A 59 5.25 4.11 17.46
N SER A 60 6.36 3.80 18.13
CA SER A 60 6.66 4.34 19.46
C SER A 60 7.94 5.18 19.46
N ASN A 61 7.77 6.49 19.66
CA ASN A 61 8.88 7.43 19.83
C ASN A 61 9.72 7.12 21.08
N TYR A 62 9.09 6.63 22.15
CA TYR A 62 9.80 6.24 23.37
C TYR A 62 10.70 5.03 23.12
N LEU A 63 10.21 4.03 22.39
CA LEU A 63 11.00 2.86 22.03
C LEU A 63 12.17 3.26 21.12
N LEU A 64 11.91 4.05 20.09
CA LEU A 64 12.94 4.54 19.19
C LEU A 64 14.02 5.35 19.92
N GLY A 65 13.61 6.32 20.76
CA GLY A 65 14.54 7.10 21.57
C GLY A 65 15.34 6.24 22.54
N GLY A 66 14.70 5.25 23.15
CA GLY A 66 15.34 4.24 24.00
C GLY A 66 16.40 3.43 23.26
N LEU A 67 16.15 3.01 22.02
CA LEU A 67 17.13 2.28 21.20
C LEU A 67 18.28 3.19 20.73
N LEU A 68 17.95 4.40 20.25
CA LEU A 68 18.93 5.37 19.74
C LEU A 68 19.90 5.86 20.81
N LEU A 69 19.48 5.96 22.07
CA LEU A 69 20.36 6.35 23.17
C LEU A 69 20.90 5.13 23.91
N GLY A 70 20.05 4.15 24.19
CA GLY A 70 20.38 2.98 25.00
C GLY A 70 21.46 2.10 24.39
N ILE A 71 21.37 1.76 23.09
CA ILE A 71 22.36 0.89 22.44
C ILE A 71 23.73 1.58 22.40
N PRO A 72 23.87 2.82 21.91
CA PRO A 72 25.18 3.48 21.89
C PRO A 72 25.79 3.71 23.28
N ILE A 73 24.96 4.04 24.28
CA ILE A 73 25.43 4.18 25.67
C ILE A 73 25.95 2.83 26.17
N PHE A 74 25.19 1.75 25.98
CA PHE A 74 25.58 0.41 26.40
C PHE A 74 26.90 -0.03 25.76
N VAL A 75 27.05 0.16 24.44
CA VAL A 75 28.28 -0.19 23.70
C VAL A 75 29.46 0.66 24.20
N ALA A 76 29.28 1.97 24.33
CA ALA A 76 30.34 2.86 24.81
C ALA A 76 30.82 2.47 26.22
N ARG A 77 29.90 2.16 27.13
CA ARG A 77 30.25 1.75 28.51
C ARG A 77 30.88 0.37 28.58
N SER A 78 30.42 -0.58 27.76
CA SER A 78 31.00 -1.93 27.69
C SER A 78 32.47 -1.92 27.23
N LEU A 79 32.85 -0.90 26.44
CA LEU A 79 34.23 -0.68 25.97
C LEU A 79 35.05 0.23 26.89
N GLY A 80 34.56 0.56 28.10
CA GLY A 80 35.24 1.46 29.05
C GLY A 80 35.25 2.93 28.60
N GLY A 81 34.42 3.29 27.63
CA GLY A 81 34.35 4.63 27.05
C GLY A 81 33.60 5.66 27.91
N GLY A 82 34.01 6.91 27.81
CA GLY A 82 33.36 8.07 28.42
C GLY A 82 32.39 8.82 27.48
N PHE A 83 32.17 10.10 27.75
CA PHE A 83 31.20 10.92 27.02
C PHE A 83 31.48 11.06 25.51
N LYS A 84 32.75 11.28 25.14
CA LYS A 84 33.15 11.46 23.73
C LYS A 84 32.91 10.19 22.90
N THR A 85 33.23 9.02 23.47
CA THR A 85 32.99 7.73 22.82
C THR A 85 31.49 7.42 22.71
N THR A 86 30.67 7.83 23.69
CA THR A 86 29.21 7.72 23.57
C THR A 86 28.68 8.54 22.39
N ILE A 87 29.09 9.80 22.24
CA ILE A 87 28.68 10.62 21.09
C ILE A 87 29.11 9.98 19.77
N PHE A 88 30.34 9.48 19.70
CA PHE A 88 30.83 8.76 18.52
C PHE A 88 29.92 7.58 18.15
N PHE A 89 29.57 6.73 19.12
CA PHE A 89 28.68 5.60 18.87
C PHE A 89 27.24 6.01 18.56
N ILE A 90 26.74 7.10 19.14
CA ILE A 90 25.40 7.63 18.78
C ILE A 90 25.37 7.98 17.30
N ILE A 91 26.36 8.73 16.82
CA ILE A 91 26.44 9.11 15.41
C ILE A 91 26.60 7.86 14.53
N LEU A 92 27.55 6.98 14.87
CA LEU A 92 27.85 5.78 14.09
C LEU A 92 26.66 4.80 14.01
N LEU A 93 25.96 4.57 15.11
CA LEU A 93 24.89 3.58 15.19
C LEU A 93 23.51 4.16 14.90
N SER A 94 23.34 5.49 14.85
CA SER A 94 22.03 6.11 14.59
C SER A 94 21.39 5.61 13.30
N VAL A 95 22.13 5.63 12.18
CA VAL A 95 21.65 5.19 10.87
C VAL A 95 21.27 3.70 10.84
N PRO A 96 22.13 2.74 11.26
CA PRO A 96 21.74 1.33 11.26
C PRO A 96 20.58 1.03 12.23
N ILE A 97 20.51 1.69 13.39
CA ILE A 97 19.38 1.55 14.32
C ILE A 97 18.09 2.05 13.68
N LEU A 98 18.12 3.19 12.99
CA LEU A 98 16.95 3.72 12.28
C LEU A 98 16.49 2.78 11.18
N ILE A 99 17.40 2.29 10.33
CA ILE A 99 17.07 1.32 9.28
C ILE A 99 16.41 0.08 9.90
N ALA A 100 17.02 -0.51 10.92
CA ALA A 100 16.49 -1.70 11.57
C ALA A 100 15.11 -1.44 12.19
N PHE A 101 14.94 -0.33 12.91
CA PHE A 101 13.68 0.01 13.55
C PHE A 101 12.55 0.22 12.53
N TRP A 102 12.84 0.94 11.45
CA TRP A 102 11.84 1.24 10.42
C TRP A 102 11.50 0.00 9.58
N SER A 103 12.48 -0.83 9.24
CA SER A 103 12.24 -2.10 8.54
C SER A 103 11.39 -3.07 9.38
N VAL A 104 11.69 -3.22 10.67
CA VAL A 104 10.94 -4.11 11.56
C VAL A 104 9.52 -3.58 11.79
N THR A 105 9.37 -2.31 12.14
CA THR A 105 8.04 -1.73 12.36
C THR A 105 7.22 -1.78 11.09
N SER A 106 7.79 -1.50 9.91
CA SER A 106 7.08 -1.59 8.64
C SER A 106 6.66 -3.02 8.28
N ALA A 107 7.51 -4.02 8.52
CA ALA A 107 7.22 -5.41 8.17
C ALA A 107 6.19 -6.09 9.10
N TYR A 108 6.17 -5.71 10.39
CA TYR A 108 5.41 -6.42 11.42
C TYR A 108 4.32 -5.59 12.10
N SER A 109 4.03 -4.39 11.62
CA SER A 109 2.92 -3.60 12.17
C SER A 109 1.58 -4.32 11.90
N PRO A 110 0.78 -4.61 12.94
CA PRO A 110 -0.54 -5.17 12.77
C PRO A 110 -1.51 -4.11 12.21
N ARG A 111 -2.69 -4.56 11.80
CA ARG A 111 -3.82 -3.66 11.54
C ARG A 111 -4.23 -2.97 12.83
N ILE A 112 -4.72 -1.74 12.71
CA ILE A 112 -5.28 -0.97 13.84
C ILE A 112 -6.44 -1.73 14.50
N ASN A 113 -7.32 -2.32 13.68
CA ASN A 113 -8.42 -3.13 14.15
C ASN A 113 -8.83 -4.20 13.12
N GLU A 114 -9.52 -5.21 13.62
CA GLU A 114 -10.09 -6.31 12.83
C GLU A 114 -11.62 -6.18 12.69
N LYS A 115 -12.17 -4.95 12.78
CA LYS A 115 -13.62 -4.73 12.66
C LYS A 115 -14.13 -5.11 11.27
N ALA A 116 -13.40 -4.67 10.23
CA ALA A 116 -13.63 -5.09 8.86
C ALA A 116 -12.97 -6.45 8.61
N LYS A 117 -13.80 -7.47 8.37
CA LYS A 117 -13.37 -8.82 8.02
C LYS A 117 -12.96 -8.87 6.55
N LEU A 118 -11.75 -9.37 6.30
CA LEU A 118 -11.23 -9.58 4.95
C LEU A 118 -11.66 -10.97 4.45
N PRO A 119 -11.98 -11.12 3.16
CA PRO A 119 -12.47 -12.39 2.62
C PRO A 119 -11.38 -13.48 2.52
N GLY A 120 -10.09 -13.13 2.57
CA GLY A 120 -8.97 -14.07 2.64
C GLY A 120 -8.80 -14.91 1.38
N ARG A 121 -9.11 -14.30 0.23
CA ARG A 121 -9.06 -14.96 -1.09
C ARG A 121 -7.62 -15.11 -1.56
N PRO A 122 -7.36 -16.09 -2.45
CA PRO A 122 -6.06 -16.24 -3.05
C PRO A 122 -5.69 -15.01 -3.91
N ILE A 123 -4.42 -14.58 -3.86
CA ILE A 123 -3.91 -13.43 -4.62
C ILE A 123 -4.16 -13.56 -6.13
N GLU A 124 -4.18 -14.79 -6.62
CA GLU A 124 -4.43 -15.16 -8.02
C GLU A 124 -5.85 -14.79 -8.51
N GLU A 125 -6.81 -14.56 -7.60
CA GLU A 125 -8.12 -14.05 -8.00
C GLU A 125 -8.08 -12.56 -8.40
N TYR A 126 -7.11 -11.82 -7.88
CA TYR A 126 -6.95 -10.38 -8.06
C TYR A 126 -5.98 -10.04 -9.17
N ILE A 127 -4.83 -10.72 -9.21
CA ILE A 127 -3.75 -10.39 -10.13
C ILE A 127 -3.16 -11.67 -10.74
N THR A 128 -2.62 -11.55 -11.96
CA THR A 128 -1.90 -12.63 -12.64
C THR A 128 -0.45 -12.23 -12.81
N PHE A 129 0.45 -13.07 -12.29
CA PHE A 129 1.89 -12.97 -12.52
C PHE A 129 2.27 -13.72 -13.81
N LYS A 130 3.04 -13.09 -14.68
CA LYS A 130 3.51 -13.71 -15.94
C LYS A 130 4.68 -14.67 -15.69
N LYS A 131 5.57 -14.31 -14.77
CA LYS A 131 6.74 -15.09 -14.40
C LYS A 131 6.37 -16.22 -13.45
N GLU A 132 7.00 -17.39 -13.63
CA GLU A 132 6.75 -18.57 -12.79
C GLU A 132 7.37 -18.42 -11.39
N GLU A 133 8.51 -17.76 -11.28
CA GLU A 133 9.16 -17.44 -10.00
C GLU A 133 8.25 -16.60 -9.08
N ASP A 134 7.64 -15.56 -9.64
CA ASP A 134 6.74 -14.66 -8.94
C ASP A 134 5.46 -15.40 -8.48
N ARG A 135 4.90 -16.28 -9.33
CA ARG A 135 3.76 -17.13 -8.97
C ARG A 135 4.06 -18.03 -7.79
N ARG A 136 5.28 -18.55 -7.69
CA ARG A 136 5.69 -19.38 -6.55
C ARG A 136 5.90 -18.55 -5.30
N GLN A 137 6.48 -17.36 -5.45
CA GLN A 137 6.73 -16.46 -4.33
C GLN A 137 5.42 -15.94 -3.73
N TRP A 138 4.48 -15.48 -4.55
CA TRP A 138 3.20 -14.94 -4.11
C TRP A 138 2.05 -15.81 -4.65
N SER A 139 1.69 -16.82 -3.87
CA SER A 139 0.56 -17.71 -4.16
C SER A 139 -0.36 -17.90 -2.95
N GLY A 140 -1.62 -18.18 -3.26
CA GLY A 140 -2.67 -18.37 -2.27
C GLY A 140 -2.81 -17.15 -1.36
N ARG A 141 -2.63 -17.35 -0.05
CA ARG A 141 -2.74 -16.27 0.94
C ARG A 141 -1.45 -15.47 1.14
N ASN A 142 -0.38 -15.80 0.42
CA ASN A 142 0.85 -15.03 0.50
C ASN A 142 0.73 -13.75 -0.31
N LYS A 143 0.81 -12.62 0.37
CA LYS A 143 0.55 -11.30 -0.21
C LYS A 143 1.81 -10.70 -0.80
N ILE A 144 1.64 -9.88 -1.84
CA ILE A 144 2.71 -9.06 -2.40
C ILE A 144 2.75 -7.70 -1.70
N SER A 145 3.92 -7.10 -1.52
CA SER A 145 3.96 -5.70 -1.07
C SER A 145 3.43 -4.80 -2.17
N MET A 146 2.71 -3.76 -1.78
CA MET A 146 2.12 -2.82 -2.72
C MET A 146 3.19 -2.13 -3.57
N ARG A 147 4.37 -1.85 -3.01
CA ARG A 147 5.51 -1.30 -3.75
C ARG A 147 6.02 -2.27 -4.83
N THR A 148 6.32 -3.53 -4.46
CA THR A 148 6.79 -4.52 -5.43
C THR A 148 5.75 -4.83 -6.50
N PHE A 149 4.47 -4.82 -6.12
CA PHE A 149 3.37 -4.92 -7.07
C PHE A 149 3.40 -3.77 -8.08
N TYR A 150 3.51 -2.52 -7.61
CA TYR A 150 3.58 -1.36 -8.52
C TYR A 150 4.75 -1.48 -9.49
N ASP A 151 5.95 -1.78 -8.99
CA ASP A 151 7.14 -1.92 -9.84
C ASP A 151 6.91 -2.98 -10.93
N LYS A 152 6.41 -4.18 -10.54
CA LYS A 152 6.12 -5.27 -11.49
C LYS A 152 4.97 -4.96 -12.45
N TYR A 153 3.95 -4.23 -12.02
CA TYR A 153 2.85 -3.82 -12.88
C TYR A 153 3.34 -2.85 -13.96
N PHE A 154 4.19 -1.88 -13.59
CA PHE A 154 4.77 -0.94 -14.56
C PHE A 154 5.78 -1.60 -15.50
N ASP A 155 6.52 -2.60 -15.02
CA ASP A 155 7.39 -3.43 -15.85
C ASP A 155 6.59 -4.39 -16.76
N GLY A 156 5.26 -4.49 -16.56
CA GLY A 156 4.37 -5.35 -17.33
C GLY A 156 4.49 -6.83 -16.97
N ASP A 157 5.08 -7.18 -15.82
CA ASP A 157 5.23 -8.56 -15.31
C ASP A 157 3.97 -9.07 -14.60
N VAL A 158 3.07 -8.18 -14.21
CA VAL A 158 1.81 -8.47 -13.49
C VAL A 158 0.66 -7.71 -14.12
N ASP A 159 -0.50 -8.38 -14.23
CA ASP A 159 -1.74 -7.77 -14.72
C ASP A 159 -2.88 -7.94 -13.71
N PHE A 160 -3.85 -7.02 -13.74
CA PHE A 160 -5.09 -7.09 -12.97
C PHE A 160 -6.08 -8.07 -13.63
N ASN A 161 -6.74 -8.91 -12.82
CA ASN A 161 -7.74 -9.87 -13.30
C ASN A 161 -9.15 -9.28 -13.39
N GLY A 162 -9.31 -8.06 -13.90
CA GLY A 162 -10.58 -7.35 -13.91
C GLY A 162 -10.41 -5.84 -14.02
N ASP A 163 -11.46 -5.10 -13.65
CA ASP A 163 -11.36 -3.65 -13.52
C ASP A 163 -10.36 -3.26 -12.44
N VAL A 164 -9.47 -2.31 -12.76
CA VAL A 164 -8.37 -1.91 -11.88
C VAL A 164 -8.90 -1.29 -10.59
N LEU A 165 -9.93 -0.45 -10.69
CA LEU A 165 -10.50 0.22 -9.52
C LEU A 165 -11.12 -0.83 -8.59
N ASP A 166 -11.92 -1.74 -9.15
CA ASP A 166 -12.55 -2.83 -8.42
C ASP A 166 -11.51 -3.68 -7.66
N ILE A 167 -10.44 -4.13 -8.31
CA ILE A 167 -9.41 -4.95 -7.64
C ILE A 167 -8.65 -4.17 -6.56
N MET A 168 -8.39 -2.88 -6.79
CA MET A 168 -7.69 -2.01 -5.84
C MET A 168 -8.53 -1.65 -4.61
N GLU A 169 -9.85 -1.75 -4.69
CA GLU A 169 -10.72 -1.66 -3.51
C GLU A 169 -10.50 -2.84 -2.54
N TYR A 170 -10.14 -4.01 -3.07
CA TYR A 170 -9.83 -5.20 -2.27
C TYR A 170 -8.34 -5.33 -1.91
N ARG A 171 -7.51 -4.29 -2.13
CA ARG A 171 -6.05 -4.34 -1.92
C ARG A 171 -5.60 -4.84 -0.54
N HIS A 172 -6.37 -4.59 0.52
CA HIS A 172 -6.03 -5.07 1.86
C HIS A 172 -6.11 -6.60 1.99
N ASP A 173 -6.86 -7.27 1.10
CA ASP A 173 -6.95 -8.73 1.09
C ASP A 173 -5.72 -9.38 0.44
N TRP A 174 -5.15 -8.79 -0.61
CA TRP A 174 -4.10 -9.42 -1.42
C TRP A 174 -2.73 -8.73 -1.38
N ALA A 175 -2.63 -7.52 -0.85
CA ALA A 175 -1.38 -6.77 -0.73
C ALA A 175 -0.99 -6.42 0.73
N THR A 176 0.30 -6.19 0.95
CA THR A 176 0.86 -5.62 2.19
C THR A 176 1.44 -4.23 1.94
N PHE A 177 1.58 -3.42 2.99
CA PHE A 177 2.05 -2.03 2.90
C PHE A 177 3.40 -1.84 3.60
N ASN A 178 4.18 -2.91 3.71
CA ASN A 178 5.53 -2.89 4.26
C ASN A 178 6.54 -2.30 3.26
N PHE A 179 7.66 -1.81 3.78
CA PHE A 179 8.82 -1.46 2.98
C PHE A 179 9.43 -2.72 2.39
N THR A 180 9.61 -2.70 1.08
CA THR A 180 10.29 -3.71 0.27
C THR A 180 11.28 -3.04 -0.65
#